data_AF-A0AAU3WGM0-F1
#
_entry.id   AF-A0AAU3WGM0-F1
#
_cell.length_a   1.000
_cell.length_b   1.000
_cell.length_c   1.000
_cell.angle_alpha   90.00
_cell.angle_beta   90.00
_cell.angle_gamma   90.00
#
_symmetry.space_group_name_H-M   'P 1'
#
loop_
_entity.id
_entity.type
_entity.pdbx_description
1 polymer ?
#
loop_
_entity_poly.entity_id
_entity_poly.type
_entity_poly.pdbx_seq_one_letter_code
_entity_poly.pdbx_strand_id
1 'polypeptide(L)'
;MAGRVAIRETAEDIAALLRGGADMERRVPGAEWSVGEAAAHLALANELMADIAAGHARSYGDGTPQSLAAANEQALAEFAERGAQPLAAMIVAQADACLKALEEGAAEEGVVSPLGPMSLEVLGSYLLTHMLGHGYDLARALGRTHMIDRARVRLTLPFLITVMPRVTNSARTAGLTACYSVRLWGGGQFGVTVSDGAVSVDSRPPARPDCTILIEPVTFLLMALGRRDQWSAIAQGRILVWGRKPWLAPRFPALFTAP
;
A
#
# COMPACT_ATOMS: atom_id res chain seq x y z
N MET A 1 -17.87 1.76 -7.33
CA MET A 1 -18.19 0.32 -7.50
C MET A 1 -16.96 -0.56 -7.69
N ALA A 2 -16.12 -0.36 -8.72
CA ALA A 2 -14.96 -1.24 -8.97
C ALA A 2 -13.98 -1.38 -7.78
N GLY A 3 -13.67 -0.27 -7.08
CA GLY A 3 -12.81 -0.31 -5.88
C GLY A 3 -13.39 -1.13 -4.72
N ARG A 4 -14.72 -1.14 -4.57
CA ARG A 4 -15.39 -1.87 -3.48
C ARG A 4 -15.36 -3.38 -3.70
N VAL A 5 -15.61 -3.80 -4.94
CA VAL A 5 -15.49 -5.20 -5.35
C VAL A 5 -14.07 -5.70 -5.11
N ALA A 6 -13.05 -4.91 -5.50
CA ALA A 6 -11.66 -5.28 -5.32
C ALA A 6 -11.25 -5.46 -3.84
N ILE A 7 -11.76 -4.64 -2.91
CA ILE A 7 -11.52 -4.80 -1.47
C ILE A 7 -12.07 -6.14 -1.00
N ARG A 8 -13.36 -6.42 -1.26
CA ARG A 8 -13.99 -7.68 -0.84
C ARG A 8 -13.30 -8.90 -1.44
N GLU A 9 -13.04 -8.89 -2.75
CA GLU A 9 -12.35 -10.00 -3.42
C GLU A 9 -10.93 -10.21 -2.89
N THR A 10 -10.19 -9.15 -2.58
CA THR A 10 -8.85 -9.27 -1.99
C THR A 10 -8.92 -9.89 -0.60
N ALA A 11 -9.89 -9.50 0.23
CA ALA A 11 -10.11 -10.10 1.54
C ALA A 11 -10.46 -11.59 1.43
N GLU A 12 -11.32 -11.97 0.49
CA GLU A 12 -11.69 -13.36 0.23
C GLU A 12 -10.52 -14.19 -0.33
N ASP A 13 -9.71 -13.63 -1.23
CA ASP A 13 -8.49 -14.30 -1.75
C ASP A 13 -7.50 -14.60 -0.61
N ILE A 14 -7.33 -13.66 0.33
CA ILE A 14 -6.48 -13.84 1.52
C ILE A 14 -7.12 -14.87 2.47
N ALA A 15 -8.43 -14.81 2.71
CA ALA A 15 -9.12 -15.77 3.54
C ALA A 15 -9.01 -17.20 2.97
N ALA A 16 -9.20 -17.36 1.66
CA ALA A 16 -9.04 -18.64 0.97
C ALA A 16 -7.61 -19.18 1.09
N LEU A 17 -6.61 -18.31 0.98
CA LEU A 17 -5.21 -18.66 1.20
C LEU A 17 -4.96 -19.24 2.59
N LEU A 18 -5.50 -18.61 3.64
CA LEU A 18 -5.36 -19.08 5.02
C LEU A 18 -6.13 -20.38 5.26
N ARG A 19 -7.37 -20.48 4.77
CA ARG A 19 -8.23 -21.67 4.93
C ARG A 19 -7.70 -22.90 4.19
N GLY A 20 -6.85 -22.72 3.17
CA GLY A 20 -6.26 -23.77 2.35
C GLY A 20 -5.18 -24.63 3.01
N GLY A 21 -5.22 -24.82 4.33
CA GLY A 21 -4.23 -25.58 5.10
C GLY A 21 -2.91 -24.84 5.32
N ALA A 22 -2.97 -23.53 5.59
CA ALA A 22 -1.78 -22.74 5.85
C ALA A 22 -1.03 -23.21 7.10
N ASP A 23 0.29 -23.29 6.99
CA ASP A 23 1.18 -23.42 8.14
C ASP A 23 1.33 -22.05 8.80
N MET A 24 0.59 -21.84 9.90
CA MET A 24 0.50 -20.54 10.57
C MET A 24 1.78 -20.16 11.33
N GLU A 25 2.61 -21.15 11.68
CA GLU A 25 3.89 -20.93 12.39
C GLU A 25 5.02 -20.58 11.41
N ARG A 26 4.79 -20.78 10.12
CA ARG A 26 5.78 -20.47 9.09
C ARG A 26 6.18 -19.00 9.12
N ARG A 27 7.47 -18.73 9.01
CA ARG A 27 8.00 -17.36 8.93
C ARG A 27 7.68 -16.70 7.60
N VAL A 28 7.26 -15.43 7.65
CA VAL A 28 7.12 -14.59 6.48
C VAL A 28 8.52 -14.17 6.00
N PRO A 29 8.88 -14.38 4.72
CA PRO A 29 10.22 -14.05 4.24
C PRO A 29 10.52 -12.56 4.42
N GLY A 30 11.65 -12.24 5.06
CA GLY A 30 12.09 -10.85 5.27
C GLY A 30 11.35 -10.10 6.37
N ALA A 31 10.56 -10.78 7.21
CA ALA A 31 9.86 -10.18 8.34
C ALA A 31 10.08 -11.00 9.62
N GLU A 32 9.90 -10.33 10.76
CA GLU A 32 9.95 -10.96 12.08
C GLU A 32 8.64 -11.65 12.49
N TRP A 33 7.68 -11.78 11.58
CA TRP A 33 6.37 -12.36 11.86
C TRP A 33 6.18 -13.75 11.26
N SER A 34 5.46 -14.61 11.97
CA SER A 34 4.85 -15.81 11.41
C SER A 34 3.68 -15.44 10.50
N VAL A 35 3.19 -16.42 9.74
CA VAL A 35 1.95 -16.30 8.94
C VAL A 35 0.77 -15.94 9.85
N GLY A 36 0.68 -16.53 11.05
CA GLY A 36 -0.32 -16.20 12.07
C GLY A 36 -0.23 -14.77 12.55
N GLU A 37 0.97 -14.28 12.87
CA GLU A 37 1.17 -12.90 13.33
C GLU A 37 0.84 -11.89 12.21
N ALA A 38 1.28 -12.14 10.98
CA ALA A 38 0.98 -11.28 9.85
C ALA A 38 -0.53 -11.25 9.51
N ALA A 39 -1.21 -12.40 9.60
CA ALA A 39 -2.66 -12.47 9.40
C ALA A 39 -3.43 -11.79 10.55
N ALA A 40 -2.96 -11.93 11.79
CA ALA A 40 -3.53 -11.25 12.95
C ALA A 40 -3.38 -9.74 12.85
N HIS A 41 -2.19 -9.25 12.48
CA HIS A 41 -1.96 -7.83 12.21
C HIS A 41 -2.89 -7.32 11.11
N LEU A 42 -3.03 -8.06 10.00
CA LEU A 42 -3.91 -7.65 8.92
C LEU A 42 -5.39 -7.59 9.36
N ALA A 43 -5.84 -8.55 10.17
CA ALA A 43 -7.20 -8.55 10.70
C ALA A 43 -7.47 -7.31 11.59
N LEU A 44 -6.54 -6.99 12.49
CA LEU A 44 -6.60 -5.80 13.35
C LEU A 44 -6.49 -4.49 12.55
N ALA A 45 -5.65 -4.45 11.52
CA ALA A 45 -5.51 -3.29 10.66
C ALA A 45 -6.80 -3.04 9.85
N ASN A 46 -7.46 -4.10 9.36
CA ASN A 46 -8.76 -3.97 8.70
C ASN A 46 -9.83 -3.45 9.66
N GLU A 47 -9.85 -3.94 10.90
CA GLU A 47 -10.76 -3.43 11.95
C GLU A 47 -10.51 -1.94 12.22
N LEU A 48 -9.25 -1.54 12.40
CA LEU A 48 -8.87 -0.13 12.57
C LEU A 48 -9.38 0.74 11.40
N MET A 49 -9.23 0.29 10.15
CA MET A 49 -9.72 1.01 8.98
C MET A 49 -11.25 1.06 8.92
N ALA A 50 -11.95 0.02 9.36
CA ALA A 50 -13.40 0.00 9.45
C ALA A 50 -13.91 1.02 10.47
N ASP A 51 -13.28 1.09 11.64
CA ASP A 51 -13.61 2.06 12.69
C ASP A 51 -13.35 3.50 12.24
N ILE A 52 -12.20 3.76 11.60
CA ILE A 52 -11.90 5.08 11.05
C ILE A 52 -12.92 5.47 9.98
N ALA A 53 -13.30 4.54 9.09
CA ALA A 53 -14.32 4.79 8.07
C ALA A 53 -15.69 5.10 8.68
N ALA A 54 -16.01 4.50 9.83
CA ALA A 54 -17.23 4.76 10.59
C ALA A 54 -17.20 6.07 11.39
N GLY A 55 -16.09 6.82 11.35
CA GLY A 55 -15.92 8.07 12.08
C GLY A 55 -15.51 7.89 13.54
N HIS A 56 -15.12 6.69 13.96
CA HIS A 56 -14.60 6.46 15.30
C HIS A 56 -13.15 6.93 15.38
N ALA A 57 -12.88 7.86 16.30
CA ALA A 57 -11.52 8.30 16.57
C ALA A 57 -10.70 7.13 17.16
N ARG A 58 -9.62 6.77 16.47
CA ARG A 58 -8.67 5.74 16.90
C ARG A 58 -7.27 6.35 16.95
N SER A 59 -6.70 6.42 18.14
CA SER A 59 -5.28 6.76 18.26
C SER A 59 -4.45 5.55 17.86
N TYR A 60 -3.51 5.70 16.92
CA TYR A 60 -2.65 4.62 16.46
C TYR A 60 -1.27 5.16 16.07
N GLY A 61 -0.37 5.18 17.06
CA GLY A 61 0.91 5.88 16.93
C GLY A 61 0.74 7.39 16.68
N ASP A 62 1.84 8.02 16.27
CA ASP A 62 1.91 9.44 15.88
C ASP A 62 2.18 9.64 14.37
N GLY A 63 2.12 8.55 13.60
CA GLY A 63 2.39 8.52 12.16
C GLY A 63 3.86 8.39 11.77
N THR A 64 4.79 8.39 12.74
CA THR A 64 6.18 8.00 12.48
C THR A 64 6.31 6.49 12.31
N PRO A 65 7.23 5.98 11.47
CA PRO A 65 7.42 4.53 11.31
C PRO A 65 7.67 3.79 12.62
N GLN A 66 8.42 4.40 13.54
CA GLN A 66 8.74 3.81 14.84
C GLN A 66 7.51 3.70 15.75
N SER A 67 6.66 4.73 15.80
CA SER A 67 5.45 4.68 16.63
C SER A 67 4.41 3.72 16.06
N LEU A 68 4.30 3.63 14.73
CA LEU A 68 3.43 2.66 14.06
C LEU A 68 3.91 1.23 14.32
N ALA A 69 5.22 0.98 14.23
CA ALA A 69 5.80 -0.31 14.57
C ALA A 69 5.51 -0.70 16.04
N ALA A 70 5.71 0.22 16.98
CA ALA A 70 5.40 -0.02 18.39
C ALA A 70 3.90 -0.27 18.63
N ALA A 71 3.02 0.46 17.95
CA ALA A 71 1.56 0.24 18.03
C ALA A 71 1.16 -1.12 17.45
N ASN A 72 1.80 -1.55 16.35
CA ASN A 72 1.61 -2.88 15.77
C ASN A 72 2.03 -3.99 16.75
N GLU A 73 3.20 -3.85 17.37
CA GLU A 73 3.72 -4.80 18.36
C GLU A 73 2.79 -4.90 19.57
N GLN A 74 2.35 -3.76 20.11
CA GLN A 74 1.40 -3.72 21.23
C GLN A 74 0.08 -4.41 20.89
N ALA A 75 -0.50 -4.09 19.72
CA ALA A 75 -1.76 -4.69 19.28
C ALA A 75 -1.64 -6.22 19.10
N LEU A 76 -0.51 -6.70 18.56
CA LEU A 76 -0.24 -8.13 18.44
C LEU A 76 -0.01 -8.82 19.79
N ALA A 77 0.56 -8.13 20.77
CA ALA A 77 0.75 -8.67 22.12
C ALA A 77 -0.58 -8.80 22.86
N GLU A 78 -1.52 -7.87 22.65
CA GLU A 78 -2.86 -7.89 23.25
C GLU A 78 -3.81 -8.89 22.57
N PHE A 79 -3.64 -9.10 21.26
CA PHE A 79 -4.47 -10.01 20.48
C PHE A 79 -3.75 -11.34 20.23
N ALA A 80 -4.07 -12.37 21.00
CA ALA A 80 -3.36 -13.65 20.98
C ALA A 80 -3.75 -14.63 19.85
N GLU A 81 -4.79 -14.34 19.06
CA GLU A 81 -5.29 -15.26 18.02
C GLU A 81 -4.29 -15.41 16.85
N ARG A 82 -3.99 -16.65 16.47
CA ARG A 82 -3.03 -17.00 15.39
C ARG A 82 -3.55 -18.08 14.44
N GLY A 83 -4.80 -18.53 14.63
CA GLY A 83 -5.43 -19.59 13.86
C GLY A 83 -5.95 -19.12 12.50
N ALA A 84 -5.78 -19.96 11.48
CA ALA A 84 -6.16 -19.64 10.10
C ALA A 84 -7.65 -19.26 9.94
N GLN A 85 -8.55 -20.07 10.51
CA GLN A 85 -10.00 -19.91 10.34
C GLN A 85 -10.56 -18.63 10.98
N PRO A 86 -10.32 -18.34 12.28
CA PRO A 86 -10.81 -17.12 12.90
C PRO A 86 -10.24 -15.86 12.25
N LEU A 87 -8.95 -15.85 11.90
CA LEU A 87 -8.33 -14.70 11.24
C LEU A 87 -8.87 -14.48 9.82
N ALA A 88 -9.07 -15.56 9.04
CA ALA A 88 -9.69 -15.46 7.73
C ALA A 88 -11.12 -14.88 7.80
N ALA A 89 -11.90 -15.30 8.81
CA ALA A 89 -13.24 -14.75 9.02
C ALA A 89 -13.19 -13.27 9.42
N MET A 90 -12.29 -12.89 10.32
CA MET A 90 -12.12 -11.50 10.76
C MET A 90 -11.67 -10.58 9.62
N ILE A 91 -10.73 -11.00 8.77
CA ILE A 91 -10.26 -10.21 7.62
C ILE A 91 -11.42 -9.85 6.67
N VAL A 92 -12.28 -10.82 6.34
CA VAL A 92 -13.45 -10.61 5.47
C VAL A 92 -14.48 -9.73 6.17
N ALA A 93 -14.82 -10.05 7.42
CA ALA A 93 -15.83 -9.31 8.18
C ALA A 93 -15.46 -7.82 8.33
N GLN A 94 -14.19 -7.51 8.59
CA GLN A 94 -13.73 -6.15 8.75
C GLN A 94 -13.58 -5.41 7.42
N ALA A 95 -13.22 -6.10 6.33
CA ALA A 95 -13.29 -5.52 5.00
C ALA A 95 -14.73 -5.14 4.63
N ASP A 96 -15.70 -5.98 4.95
CA ASP A 96 -17.13 -5.70 4.75
C ASP A 96 -17.64 -4.56 5.62
N ALA A 97 -17.23 -4.51 6.89
CA ALA A 97 -17.57 -3.41 7.79
C ALA A 97 -17.02 -2.08 7.27
N CYS A 98 -15.76 -2.05 6.81
CA CYS A 98 -15.17 -0.86 6.21
C CYS A 98 -15.92 -0.46 4.93
N LEU A 99 -16.25 -1.40 4.04
CA LEU A 99 -17.02 -1.12 2.83
C LEU A 99 -18.38 -0.51 3.13
N LYS A 100 -19.08 -1.04 4.15
CA LYS A 100 -20.35 -0.50 4.61
C LYS A 100 -20.19 0.93 5.15
N ALA A 101 -19.18 1.17 5.98
CA ALA A 101 -18.92 2.51 6.52
C ALA A 101 -18.53 3.52 5.42
N LEU A 102 -17.76 3.09 4.41
CA LEU A 102 -17.44 3.90 3.22
C LEU A 102 -18.68 4.17 2.33
N GLU A 103 -19.74 3.38 2.46
CA GLU A 103 -21.01 3.56 1.76
C GLU A 103 -21.96 4.50 2.51
N GLU A 104 -22.02 4.36 3.82
CA GLU A 104 -22.88 5.14 4.71
C GLU A 104 -22.28 6.52 5.04
N GLY A 105 -20.96 6.66 4.91
CA GLY A 105 -20.20 7.84 5.29
C GLY A 105 -20.56 9.09 4.48
N ALA A 106 -21.12 10.08 5.19
CA ALA A 106 -21.35 11.46 4.74
C ALA A 106 -20.24 12.43 5.16
N ALA A 107 -19.04 11.92 5.52
CA ALA A 107 -17.93 12.75 5.99
C ALA A 107 -17.36 13.61 4.85
N GLU A 108 -18.02 14.73 4.54
CA GLU A 108 -17.53 15.75 3.61
C GLU A 108 -16.13 16.25 4.02
N GLU A 109 -15.80 16.18 5.31
CA GLU A 109 -14.55 16.64 5.91
C GLU A 109 -13.41 15.59 5.91
N GLY A 110 -13.68 14.34 5.48
CA GLY A 110 -12.70 13.25 5.46
C GLY A 110 -12.44 12.61 6.83
N VAL A 111 -11.35 11.85 6.94
CA VAL A 111 -10.95 11.10 8.15
C VAL A 111 -9.46 11.27 8.45
N VAL A 112 -9.05 10.98 9.68
CA VAL A 112 -7.64 10.93 10.08
C VAL A 112 -7.20 9.48 10.21
N SER A 113 -6.31 9.04 9.31
CA SER A 113 -5.68 7.72 9.35
C SER A 113 -4.34 7.78 10.09
N PRO A 114 -3.70 6.62 10.37
CA PRO A 114 -2.32 6.59 10.89
C PRO A 114 -1.31 7.31 9.99
N LEU A 115 -1.59 7.47 8.69
CA LEU A 115 -0.75 8.21 7.74
C LEU A 115 -1.24 9.65 7.51
N GLY A 116 -2.11 10.15 8.38
CA GLY A 116 -2.65 11.51 8.37
C GLY A 116 -4.02 11.64 7.68
N PRO A 117 -4.50 12.88 7.50
CA PRO A 117 -5.82 13.17 6.94
C PRO A 117 -5.98 12.68 5.50
N MET A 118 -7.15 12.16 5.16
CA MET A 118 -7.50 11.71 3.82
C MET A 118 -9.03 11.63 3.61
N SER A 119 -9.48 11.64 2.35
CA SER A 119 -10.89 11.38 2.03
C SER A 119 -11.24 9.89 2.23
N LEU A 120 -12.53 9.58 2.32
CA LEU A 120 -13.01 8.19 2.39
C LEU A 120 -12.60 7.37 1.15
N GLU A 121 -12.55 8.01 -0.04
CA GLU A 121 -12.05 7.36 -1.26
C GLU A 121 -10.58 6.93 -1.10
N VAL A 122 -9.74 7.82 -0.58
CA VAL A 122 -8.32 7.55 -0.34
C VAL A 122 -8.15 6.51 0.78
N LEU A 123 -9.01 6.51 1.80
CA LEU A 123 -9.02 5.48 2.84
C LEU A 123 -9.32 4.09 2.26
N GLY A 124 -10.33 3.97 1.39
CA GLY A 124 -10.60 2.69 0.69
C GLY A 124 -9.42 2.24 -0.18
N SER A 125 -8.76 3.18 -0.86
CA SER A 125 -7.52 2.92 -1.61
C SER A 125 -6.38 2.47 -0.69
N TYR A 126 -6.29 3.03 0.53
CA TYR A 126 -5.32 2.64 1.54
C TYR A 126 -5.56 1.22 2.02
N LEU A 127 -6.79 0.90 2.45
CA LEU A 127 -7.15 -0.46 2.89
C LEU A 127 -6.80 -1.50 1.83
N LEU A 128 -7.15 -1.26 0.56
CA LEU A 128 -6.79 -2.15 -0.54
C LEU A 128 -5.27 -2.32 -0.67
N THR A 129 -4.52 -1.22 -0.61
CA THR A 129 -3.04 -1.25 -0.69
C THR A 129 -2.43 -2.09 0.43
N HIS A 130 -2.94 -1.92 1.66
CA HIS A 130 -2.50 -2.63 2.85
C HIS A 130 -2.76 -4.14 2.74
N MET A 131 -3.99 -4.52 2.36
CA MET A 131 -4.35 -5.93 2.13
C MET A 131 -3.52 -6.56 1.02
N LEU A 132 -3.29 -5.88 -0.10
CA LEU A 132 -2.47 -6.42 -1.19
C LEU A 132 -1.02 -6.64 -0.78
N GLY A 133 -0.44 -5.74 0.03
CA GLY A 133 0.90 -5.90 0.58
C GLY A 133 1.03 -7.13 1.45
N HIS A 134 0.20 -7.25 2.49
CA HIS A 134 0.24 -8.39 3.40
C HIS A 134 -0.23 -9.69 2.74
N GLY A 135 -1.24 -9.64 1.88
CA GLY A 135 -1.69 -10.79 1.09
C GLY A 135 -0.60 -11.34 0.17
N TYR A 136 0.21 -10.47 -0.44
CA TYR A 136 1.41 -10.88 -1.17
C TYR A 136 2.44 -11.55 -0.27
N ASP A 137 2.73 -10.97 0.89
CA ASP A 137 3.72 -11.51 1.83
C ASP A 137 3.29 -12.90 2.36
N LEU A 138 1.99 -13.07 2.68
CA LEU A 138 1.39 -14.35 3.06
C LEU A 138 1.44 -15.39 1.92
N ALA A 139 1.05 -15.00 0.70
CA ALA A 139 1.08 -15.91 -0.44
C ALA A 139 2.51 -16.37 -0.73
N ARG A 140 3.49 -15.47 -0.64
CA ARG A 140 4.91 -15.78 -0.79
C ARG A 140 5.40 -16.73 0.30
N ALA A 141 5.05 -16.47 1.57
CA ALA A 141 5.40 -17.35 2.68
C ALA A 141 4.85 -18.76 2.46
N LEU A 142 3.61 -18.90 1.99
CA LEU A 142 2.95 -20.18 1.77
C LEU A 142 3.27 -20.84 0.42
N GLY A 143 4.10 -20.22 -0.43
CA GLY A 143 4.43 -20.73 -1.76
C GLY A 143 3.21 -20.82 -2.68
N ARG A 144 2.30 -19.85 -2.60
CA ARG A 144 1.10 -19.73 -3.43
C ARG A 144 1.19 -18.52 -4.35
N THR A 145 0.39 -18.52 -5.41
CA THR A 145 0.27 -17.37 -6.32
C THR A 145 -0.34 -16.18 -5.57
N HIS A 146 0.22 -14.99 -5.78
CA HIS A 146 -0.30 -13.77 -5.17
C HIS A 146 -1.49 -13.20 -5.95
N MET A 147 -2.33 -12.44 -5.26
CA MET A 147 -3.59 -11.87 -5.75
C MET A 147 -3.44 -10.51 -6.44
N ILE A 148 -2.22 -9.94 -6.48
CA ILE A 148 -1.99 -8.64 -7.10
C ILE A 148 -2.12 -8.74 -8.62
N ASP A 149 -3.00 -7.92 -9.19
CA ASP A 149 -3.18 -7.75 -10.63
C ASP A 149 -3.19 -6.26 -11.03
N ARG A 150 -3.21 -6.00 -12.34
CA ARG A 150 -3.21 -4.65 -12.90
C ARG A 150 -4.43 -3.81 -12.53
N ALA A 151 -5.62 -4.40 -12.41
CA ALA A 151 -6.82 -3.66 -12.05
C ALA A 151 -6.76 -3.20 -10.60
N ARG A 152 -6.37 -4.10 -9.68
CA ARG A 152 -6.18 -3.83 -8.25
C ARG A 152 -5.09 -2.78 -8.02
N VAL A 153 -3.96 -2.85 -8.72
CA VAL A 153 -2.91 -1.82 -8.64
C VAL A 153 -3.42 -0.43 -9.04
N ARG A 154 -4.27 -0.31 -10.07
CA ARG A 154 -4.79 1.00 -10.46
C ARG A 154 -5.65 1.64 -9.36
N LEU A 155 -6.31 0.82 -8.56
CA LEU A 155 -7.16 1.26 -7.45
C LEU A 155 -6.35 1.67 -6.20
N THR A 156 -5.06 1.35 -6.13
CA THR A 156 -4.15 1.81 -5.05
C THR A 156 -3.55 3.19 -5.32
N LEU A 157 -3.66 3.70 -6.56
CA LEU A 157 -3.03 4.96 -6.95
C LEU A 157 -3.50 6.18 -6.14
N PRO A 158 -4.79 6.37 -5.82
CA PRO A 158 -5.23 7.49 -4.98
C PRO A 158 -4.45 7.56 -3.65
N PHE A 159 -4.33 6.43 -2.94
CA PHE A 159 -3.55 6.35 -1.72
C PHE A 159 -2.07 6.66 -1.93
N LEU A 160 -1.43 6.03 -2.91
CA LEU A 160 -0.01 6.23 -3.18
C LEU A 160 0.29 7.70 -3.51
N ILE A 161 -0.54 8.34 -4.34
CA ILE A 161 -0.41 9.77 -4.69
C ILE A 161 -0.51 10.65 -3.43
N THR A 162 -1.48 10.38 -2.55
CA THR A 162 -1.70 11.17 -1.33
C THR A 162 -0.56 11.01 -0.32
N VAL A 163 0.01 9.80 -0.18
CA VAL A 163 1.01 9.50 0.86
C VAL A 163 2.44 9.77 0.40
N MET A 164 2.75 9.69 -0.90
CA MET A 164 4.12 9.88 -1.41
C MET A 164 4.83 11.15 -0.87
N PRO A 165 4.21 12.35 -0.81
CA PRO A 165 4.83 13.53 -0.21
C PRO A 165 5.16 13.39 1.30
N ARG A 166 4.43 12.53 2.01
CA ARG A 166 4.59 12.33 3.48
C ARG A 166 5.73 11.37 3.81
N VAL A 167 6.14 10.54 2.86
CA VAL A 167 7.16 9.51 3.03
C VAL A 167 8.46 9.83 2.28
N THR A 168 8.72 11.11 2.02
CA THR A 168 9.93 11.54 1.33
C THR A 168 11.17 11.36 2.18
N ASN A 169 12.26 10.92 1.56
CA ASN A 169 13.57 10.92 2.18
C ASN A 169 14.25 12.27 1.96
N SER A 170 14.18 13.15 2.97
CA SER A 170 14.70 14.53 2.90
C SER A 170 16.19 14.60 2.51
N ALA A 171 17.00 13.62 2.93
CA ALA A 171 18.41 13.57 2.55
C ALA A 171 18.62 13.27 1.05
N ARG A 172 17.67 12.56 0.42
CA ARG A 172 17.71 12.20 -1.00
C ARG A 172 17.06 13.24 -1.89
N THR A 173 16.13 14.05 -1.36
CA THR A 173 15.49 15.15 -2.07
C THR A 173 16.26 16.48 -1.94
N ALA A 174 17.11 16.66 -0.94
CA ALA A 174 17.86 17.91 -0.72
C ALA A 174 18.53 18.47 -2.01
N GLY A 175 18.20 19.72 -2.34
CA GLY A 175 18.73 20.45 -3.51
C GLY A 175 18.29 19.89 -4.88
N LEU A 176 17.41 18.88 -4.91
CA LEU A 176 16.92 18.31 -6.16
C LEU A 176 15.81 19.20 -6.74
N THR A 177 15.94 19.52 -8.03
CA THR A 177 14.84 20.05 -8.84
C THR A 177 14.62 19.18 -10.07
N ALA A 178 13.48 18.50 -10.12
CA ALA A 178 13.16 17.53 -11.17
C ALA A 178 11.65 17.29 -11.30
N CYS A 179 11.19 17.02 -12.53
CA CYS A 179 9.82 16.63 -12.81
C CYS A 179 9.75 15.20 -13.38
N TYR A 180 9.02 14.31 -12.75
CA TYR A 180 8.81 12.94 -13.19
C TYR A 180 7.38 12.72 -13.70
N SER A 181 7.24 11.94 -14.76
CA SER A 181 5.98 11.31 -15.15
C SER A 181 6.08 9.82 -14.87
N VAL A 182 5.25 9.30 -13.97
CA VAL A 182 5.12 7.86 -13.74
C VAL A 182 3.89 7.38 -14.48
N ARG A 183 4.04 6.33 -15.29
CA ARG A 183 2.98 5.75 -16.11
C ARG A 183 2.95 4.25 -15.89
N LEU A 184 1.77 3.69 -15.68
CA LEU A 184 1.60 2.25 -15.58
C LEU A 184 1.18 1.68 -16.93
N TRP A 185 1.62 0.46 -17.23
CA TRP A 185 1.24 -0.21 -18.48
C TRP A 185 -0.28 -0.28 -18.63
N GLY A 186 -0.74 0.26 -19.75
CA GLY A 186 -2.14 0.38 -20.14
C GLY A 186 -3.06 1.05 -19.10
N GLY A 187 -2.54 2.02 -18.37
CA GLY A 187 -3.36 3.05 -17.72
C GLY A 187 -3.07 3.22 -16.24
N GLY A 188 -3.36 4.42 -15.74
CA GLY A 188 -2.84 4.91 -14.48
C GLY A 188 -1.55 5.70 -14.71
N GLN A 189 -1.53 6.94 -14.24
CA GLN A 189 -0.37 7.81 -14.35
C GLN A 189 -0.44 8.89 -13.28
N PHE A 190 0.70 9.45 -12.92
CA PHE A 190 0.79 10.59 -12.01
C PHE A 190 2.11 11.33 -12.24
N GLY A 191 2.16 12.58 -11.78
CA GLY A 191 3.33 13.43 -11.81
C GLY A 191 3.95 13.54 -10.42
N VAL A 192 5.28 13.56 -10.36
CA VAL A 192 6.02 13.93 -9.15
C VAL A 192 6.90 15.12 -9.50
N THR A 193 6.75 16.23 -8.80
CA THR A 193 7.61 17.39 -8.94
C THR A 193 8.41 17.55 -7.66
N VAL A 194 9.72 17.71 -7.82
CA VAL A 194 10.63 18.08 -6.74
C VAL A 194 11.12 19.50 -7.05
N SER A 195 10.88 20.43 -6.14
CA SER A 195 11.27 21.84 -6.23
C SER A 195 12.12 22.17 -5.02
N ASP A 196 13.44 22.29 -5.23
CA ASP A 196 14.41 22.48 -4.15
C ASP A 196 14.21 21.50 -2.96
N GLY A 197 14.03 20.23 -3.29
CA GLY A 197 13.79 19.15 -2.33
C GLY A 197 12.38 19.03 -1.76
N ALA A 198 11.50 20.01 -1.96
CA ALA A 198 10.08 19.88 -1.66
C ALA A 198 9.37 19.03 -2.72
N VAL A 199 8.67 17.98 -2.30
CA VAL A 199 7.97 17.06 -3.21
C VAL A 199 6.49 17.36 -3.26
N SER A 200 5.94 17.48 -4.47
CA SER A 200 4.50 17.47 -4.74
C SER A 200 4.15 16.37 -5.73
N VAL A 201 2.95 15.80 -5.57
CA VAL A 201 2.45 14.73 -6.44
C VAL A 201 1.06 15.12 -6.94
N ASP A 202 0.84 14.97 -8.24
CA ASP A 202 -0.42 15.28 -8.91
C ASP A 202 -0.90 14.07 -9.71
N SER A 203 -2.21 13.86 -9.77
CA SER A 203 -2.82 12.77 -10.57
C SER A 203 -2.58 12.94 -12.08
N ARG A 204 -2.23 14.15 -12.52
CA ARG A 204 -1.84 14.46 -13.90
C ARG A 204 -0.33 14.68 -13.98
N PRO A 205 0.37 13.94 -14.85
CA PRO A 205 1.78 14.21 -15.12
C PRO A 205 2.01 15.63 -15.68
N PRO A 206 3.18 16.23 -15.41
CA PRO A 206 3.54 17.52 -16.00
C PRO A 206 3.61 17.42 -17.52
N ALA A 207 3.32 18.52 -18.22
CA ALA A 207 3.34 18.56 -19.69
C ALA A 207 4.74 18.29 -20.28
N ARG A 208 5.80 18.65 -19.56
CA ARG A 208 7.20 18.48 -19.95
C ARG A 208 8.00 17.83 -18.81
N PRO A 209 7.83 16.52 -18.57
CA PRO A 209 8.61 15.83 -17.54
C PRO A 209 10.10 15.79 -17.93
N ASP A 210 10.98 15.92 -16.94
CA ASP A 210 12.40 15.66 -17.11
C ASP A 210 12.65 14.18 -17.39
N CYS A 211 11.93 13.31 -16.68
CA CYS A 211 12.05 11.86 -16.77
C CYS A 211 10.65 11.22 -16.79
N THR A 212 10.41 10.34 -17.75
CA THR A 212 9.21 9.50 -17.79
C THR A 212 9.60 8.07 -17.49
N ILE A 213 8.90 7.47 -16.54
CA ILE A 213 9.06 6.07 -16.10
C ILE A 213 7.76 5.35 -16.45
N LEU A 214 7.84 4.43 -17.40
CA LEU A 214 6.74 3.52 -17.74
C LEU A 214 7.03 2.16 -17.12
N ILE A 215 6.12 1.68 -16.28
CA ILE A 215 6.38 0.52 -15.43
C ILE A 215 5.19 -0.44 -15.42
N GLU A 216 5.50 -1.74 -15.36
CA GLU A 216 4.50 -2.79 -15.19
C GLU A 216 3.77 -2.62 -13.84
N PRO A 217 2.42 -2.61 -13.80
CA PRO A 217 1.64 -2.30 -12.59
C PRO A 217 2.00 -3.10 -11.34
N VAL A 218 2.10 -4.43 -11.44
CA VAL A 218 2.40 -5.28 -10.26
C VAL A 218 3.81 -4.97 -9.77
N THR A 219 4.76 -4.80 -10.69
CA THR A 219 6.13 -4.39 -10.38
C THR A 219 6.18 -3.02 -9.72
N PHE A 220 5.39 -2.06 -10.19
CA PHE A 220 5.27 -0.74 -9.57
C PHE A 220 4.81 -0.85 -8.12
N LEU A 221 3.72 -1.59 -7.85
CA LEU A 221 3.20 -1.72 -6.49
C LEU A 221 4.21 -2.44 -5.58
N LEU A 222 4.81 -3.53 -6.03
CA LEU A 222 5.81 -4.25 -5.24
C LEU A 222 7.06 -3.41 -4.95
N MET A 223 7.48 -2.57 -5.89
CA MET A 223 8.57 -1.61 -5.65
C MET A 223 8.16 -0.50 -4.69
N ALA A 224 6.96 0.06 -4.82
CA ALA A 224 6.42 1.09 -3.93
C ALA A 224 6.30 0.59 -2.49
N LEU A 225 5.98 -0.70 -2.31
CA LEU A 225 5.94 -1.37 -1.02
C LEU A 225 7.32 -1.89 -0.55
N GLY A 226 8.41 -1.73 -1.32
CA GLY A 226 9.73 -2.23 -0.94
C GLY A 226 9.90 -3.75 -1.00
N ARG A 227 8.96 -4.49 -1.61
CA ARG A 227 9.01 -5.96 -1.78
C ARG A 227 9.84 -6.40 -2.99
N ARG A 228 10.29 -5.47 -3.84
CA ARG A 228 11.04 -5.78 -5.06
C ARG A 228 12.11 -4.73 -5.37
N ASP A 229 13.30 -5.21 -5.71
CA ASP A 229 14.41 -4.37 -6.15
C ASP A 229 14.25 -3.89 -7.60
N GLN A 230 14.66 -2.65 -7.86
CA GLN A 230 14.51 -1.99 -9.16
C GLN A 230 15.36 -2.63 -10.27
N TRP A 231 16.55 -3.16 -9.97
CA TRP A 231 17.44 -3.73 -10.98
C TRP A 231 16.89 -5.04 -11.53
N SER A 232 16.27 -5.85 -10.65
CA SER A 232 15.54 -7.05 -11.07
C SER A 232 14.39 -6.75 -12.03
N ALA A 233 13.73 -5.59 -11.87
CA ALA A 233 12.62 -5.17 -12.71
C ALA A 233 13.11 -4.64 -14.07
N ILE A 234 14.18 -3.86 -14.08
CA ILE A 234 14.84 -3.37 -15.31
C ILE A 234 15.33 -4.56 -16.14
N ALA A 235 16.05 -5.51 -15.53
CA ALA A 235 16.58 -6.68 -16.23
C ALA A 235 15.48 -7.55 -16.88
N GLN A 236 14.26 -7.52 -16.33
CA GLN A 236 13.09 -8.24 -16.88
C GLN A 236 12.29 -7.40 -17.90
N GLY A 237 12.77 -6.22 -18.30
CA GLY A 237 12.08 -5.35 -19.26
C GLY A 237 10.77 -4.76 -18.73
N ARG A 238 10.58 -4.73 -17.39
CA ARG A 238 9.34 -4.25 -16.76
C ARG A 238 9.30 -2.73 -16.56
N ILE A 239 10.40 -2.06 -16.89
CA ILE A 239 10.57 -0.62 -16.73
C ILE A 239 11.18 -0.06 -18.03
N LEU A 240 10.53 0.93 -18.60
CA LEU A 240 11.03 1.71 -19.73
C LEU A 240 11.15 3.18 -19.29
N VAL A 241 12.26 3.82 -19.64
CA VAL A 241 12.59 5.18 -19.23
C VAL A 241 12.96 6.04 -20.42
N TRP A 242 12.44 7.27 -20.48
CA TRP A 242 12.79 8.26 -21.49
C TRP A 242 12.61 9.69 -20.98
N GLY A 243 13.01 10.69 -21.78
CA GLY A 243 12.84 12.11 -21.46
C GLY A 243 14.14 12.90 -21.63
N ARG A 244 14.16 14.12 -21.11
CA ARG A 244 15.34 15.01 -21.15
C ARG A 244 16.46 14.56 -20.20
N LYS A 245 16.10 13.94 -19.08
CA LYS A 245 16.99 13.50 -18.01
C LYS A 245 16.66 12.07 -17.57
N PRO A 246 16.74 11.05 -18.47
CA PRO A 246 16.36 9.68 -18.15
C PRO A 246 17.23 9.04 -17.04
N TRP A 247 18.46 9.52 -16.85
CA TRP A 247 19.35 9.10 -15.76
C TRP A 247 18.83 9.45 -14.37
N LEU A 248 17.74 10.21 -14.24
CA LEU A 248 17.06 10.44 -12.96
C LEU A 248 16.23 9.23 -12.50
N ALA A 249 15.82 8.32 -13.40
CA ALA A 249 14.95 7.20 -13.04
C ALA A 249 15.51 6.29 -11.93
N PRO A 250 16.80 5.88 -11.93
CA PRO A 250 17.32 5.03 -10.85
C PRO A 250 17.33 5.70 -9.47
N ARG A 251 17.26 7.04 -9.41
CA ARG A 251 17.17 7.81 -8.16
C ARG A 251 15.74 7.87 -7.62
N PHE A 252 14.74 7.69 -8.48
CA PHE A 252 13.33 7.93 -8.15
C PHE A 252 12.83 7.09 -6.97
N PRO A 253 13.06 5.75 -6.90
CA PRO A 253 12.60 4.97 -5.74
C PRO A 253 13.23 5.43 -4.43
N ALA A 254 14.50 5.87 -4.46
CA ALA A 254 15.23 6.31 -3.28
C ALA A 254 14.79 7.69 -2.75
N LEU A 255 13.93 8.43 -3.48
CA LEU A 255 13.35 9.68 -2.98
C LEU A 255 12.31 9.43 -1.88
N PHE A 256 11.86 8.18 -1.72
CA PHE A 256 10.80 7.79 -0.81
C PHE A 256 11.30 6.66 0.10
N THR A 257 10.77 6.63 1.31
CA THR A 257 10.91 5.51 2.24
C THR A 257 9.59 4.78 2.24
N ALA A 258 9.58 3.47 1.97
CA ALA A 258 8.35 2.70 2.10
C ALA A 258 7.86 2.79 3.56
N PRO A 259 6.57 3.07 3.79
CA PRO A 259 5.98 3.09 5.14
C PRO A 259 6.00 1.71 5.78
#